data_AF-A0A975ISK2-F1
#
_entry.id   AF-A0A975ISK2-F1
#
_cell.length_a   1.000
_cell.length_b   1.000
_cell.length_c   1.000
_cell.angle_alpha   90.00
_cell.angle_beta   90.00
_cell.angle_gamma   90.00
#
_symmetry.space_group_name_H-M   'P 1'
#
loop_
_entity.id
_entity.type
_entity.pdbx_description
1 polymer ?
#
loop_
_entity_poly.entity_id
_entity_poly.type
_entity_poly.pdbx_seq_one_letter_code
_entity_poly.pdbx_strand_id
1 'polypeptide(L)' 'MKLNKEIKNRIDQYFENITPEELYFKAIGYGFKEEVDIEIDNQSFKNVGQNFYCSNSDTSLDANDMESLLLAT' A
#
# COMPACT_ATOMS: atom_id res chain seq x y z
N MET A 1 -24.98 10.75 18.59
CA MET A 1 -24.60 12.08 19.12
C MET A 1 -24.06 12.90 17.95
N LYS A 2 -24.67 14.04 17.59
CA LYS A 2 -24.15 14.88 16.48
C LYS A 2 -23.07 15.81 17.04
N LEU A 3 -21.88 15.79 16.45
CA LEU A 3 -20.85 16.78 16.78
C LEU A 3 -21.32 18.17 16.34
N ASN A 4 -20.99 19.18 17.14
CA ASN A 4 -21.12 20.58 16.73
C ASN A 4 -20.24 20.83 15.48
N LYS A 5 -20.79 21.55 14.49
CA LYS A 5 -20.08 21.89 13.24
C LYS A 5 -18.72 22.54 13.48
N GLU A 6 -18.62 23.39 14.51
CA GLU A 6 -17.36 24.06 14.84
C GLU A 6 -16.28 23.08 15.31
N ILE A 7 -16.66 22.13 16.19
CA ILE A 7 -15.74 21.10 16.69
C ILE A 7 -15.29 20.21 15.54
N LYS A 8 -16.21 19.83 14.65
CA LYS A 8 -15.87 19.05 13.46
C LYS A 8 -14.85 19.79 12.59
N ASN A 9 -15.10 21.06 12.30
CA ASN A 9 -14.20 21.86 11.47
C ASN A 9 -12.79 21.97 12.08
N ARG A 10 -12.69 22.11 13.41
CA ARG A 10 -11.38 22.13 14.09
C ARG A 10 -10.64 20.79 13.99
N ILE A 11 -11.36 19.68 14.03
CA ILE A 11 -10.79 18.33 13.85
C ILE A 11 -10.28 18.18 12.42
N ASP A 12 -11.12 18.52 11.43
CA ASP A 12 -10.78 18.41 10.02
C ASP A 12 -9.53 19.26 9.69
N GLN A 13 -9.50 20.52 10.14
CA GLN A 13 -8.34 21.41 9.98
C GLN A 13 -7.07 20.89 10.67
N TYR A 14 -7.20 20.22 11.81
CA TYR A 14 -6.06 19.66 12.51
C TYR A 14 -5.40 18.53 11.70
N PHE A 15 -6.21 17.63 11.13
CA PHE A 15 -5.71 16.50 10.35
C PHE A 15 -5.26 16.89 8.94
N GLU A 16 -5.76 17.99 8.37
CA GLU A 16 -5.26 18.54 7.10
C GLU A 16 -3.85 19.15 7.21
N ASN A 17 -3.46 19.65 8.38
CA ASN A 17 -2.22 20.42 8.56
C ASN A 17 -1.10 19.65 9.26
N ILE A 18 -1.37 18.50 9.86
CA ILE A 18 -0.36 17.71 10.58
C ILE A 18 0.35 16.74 9.64
N THR A 19 1.67 16.63 9.78
CA THR A 19 2.43 15.63 9.03
C THR A 19 2.27 14.23 9.64
N PRO A 20 2.48 13.15 8.86
CA PRO A 20 2.46 11.79 9.39
C PRO A 20 3.45 11.57 10.56
N GLU A 21 4.63 12.18 10.49
CA GLU A 21 5.65 12.10 11.53
C GLU A 21 5.20 12.78 12.83
N GLU A 22 4.69 14.00 12.76
CA GLU A 22 4.17 14.71 13.93
C GLU A 22 2.99 13.97 14.56
N LEU A 23 2.12 13.37 13.74
CA LEU A 23 0.99 12.58 14.22
C LEU A 23 1.47 11.33 14.96
N TYR A 24 2.49 10.65 14.44
CA TYR A 24 3.11 9.48 15.07
C TYR A 24 3.65 9.82 16.47
N PHE A 25 4.47 10.86 16.60
CA PHE A 25 5.01 11.27 17.89
C PHE A 25 3.92 11.69 18.88
N LYS A 26 2.85 12.34 18.40
CA LYS A 26 1.70 12.67 19.24
C LYS A 26 0.94 11.44 19.71
N ALA A 27 0.74 10.45 18.83
CA ALA A 27 0.07 9.20 19.18
C ALA A 27 0.80 8.49 20.33
N ILE A 28 2.14 8.46 20.29
CA ILE A 28 2.96 7.91 21.38
C ILE A 28 2.67 8.62 22.71
N GLY A 29 2.55 9.95 22.70
CA GLY A 29 2.20 10.73 23.89
C GLY A 29 0.82 10.41 24.48
N TYR A 30 -0.12 9.90 23.68
CA TYR A 30 -1.44 9.43 24.13
C TYR A 30 -1.45 7.95 24.54
N GLY A 31 -0.29 7.30 24.60
CA GLY A 31 -0.17 5.90 25.01
C GLY A 31 -0.41 4.90 23.88
N PHE A 32 -0.51 5.33 22.63
CA PHE A 32 -0.40 4.41 21.50
C PHE A 32 1.02 3.86 21.48
N LYS A 33 1.13 2.54 21.63
CA LYS A 33 2.40 1.84 21.49
C LYS A 33 2.40 1.21 20.11
N GLU A 34 3.51 1.37 19.41
CA GLU A 34 3.77 0.55 18.24
C GLU A 34 4.02 -0.87 18.75
N GLU A 35 3.13 -1.81 18.43
CA GLU A 35 3.41 -3.23 18.62
C GLU A 35 4.42 -3.65 17.53
N VAL A 36 5.69 -3.37 17.79
CA VAL A 36 6.80 -3.75 16.90
C VAL A 36 7.11 -5.26 16.99
N ASP A 37 6.54 -5.96 17.97
CA ASP A 37 6.61 -7.43 18.14
C ASP A 37 5.65 -8.16 17.17
N ILE A 38 5.67 -7.77 15.90
CA ILE A 38 5.20 -8.67 14.86
C ILE A 38 6.32 -9.71 14.71
N GLU A 39 6.07 -10.96 15.12
CA GLU A 39 6.98 -12.08 14.81
C GLU A 39 7.05 -12.26 13.28
N ILE A 40 7.91 -11.48 12.62
CA ILE A 40 8.17 -11.55 11.17
C ILE A 40 8.75 -12.92 10.79
N ASP A 41 9.29 -13.67 11.75
CA ASP A 41 9.95 -14.97 11.56
C ASP A 41 9.03 -16.06 11.00
N ASN A 42 7.70 -15.90 11.04
CA ASN A 42 6.74 -16.89 10.57
C ASN A 42 5.96 -16.49 9.29
N GLN A 43 6.36 -15.43 8.58
CA GLN A 43 5.74 -15.09 7.29
C GLN A 43 6.49 -15.74 6.12
N SER A 44 6.18 -17.01 5.82
CA SER A 44 6.62 -17.63 4.57
C SER A 44 5.70 -17.19 3.42
N PHE A 45 6.20 -16.40 2.48
CA PHE A 45 5.50 -16.11 1.24
C PHE A 45 5.84 -17.18 0.21
N LYS A 46 4.85 -17.95 -0.24
CA LYS A 46 5.02 -18.85 -1.38
C LYS A 46 4.74 -18.07 -2.66
N ASN A 47 5.70 -18.07 -3.58
CA ASN A 47 5.44 -17.64 -4.95
C ASN A 47 4.37 -18.55 -5.54
N VAL A 48 3.18 -18.01 -5.74
CA VAL A 48 2.13 -18.68 -6.51
C VAL A 48 2.52 -18.59 -7.98
N GLY A 49 2.59 -19.74 -8.65
CA GLY A 49 2.91 -19.82 -10.07
C GLY A 49 1.93 -18.98 -10.90
N GLN A 50 2.46 -18.09 -11.72
CA GLN A 50 1.68 -17.25 -12.61
C GLN A 50 1.27 -18.08 -13.84
N ASN A 51 -0.04 -18.34 -13.99
CA ASN A 51 -0.57 -18.94 -15.21
C ASN A 51 -1.00 -17.84 -16.16
N PHE A 52 -0.38 -17.79 -17.34
CA PHE A 52 -0.79 -16.89 -18.41
C PHE A 52 -1.86 -17.57 -19.29
N TYR A 53 -2.92 -16.82 -19.61
CA TYR A 53 -3.92 -17.26 -20.58
C TYR A 53 -3.50 -16.82 -21.99
N CYS A 54 -3.28 -17.79 -22.88
CA CYS A 54 -3.12 -17.52 -24.32
C CYS A 54 -4.43 -17.88 -25.02
N SER A 55 -5.11 -16.89 -25.60
CA SER A 55 -6.31 -17.11 -26.42
C SER A 55 -5.90 -17.75 -27.75
N ASN A 56 -6.46 -18.92 -28.08
CA ASN A 56 -6.27 -19.59 -29.38
C ASN A 56 -7.13 -18.97 -30.50
N SER A 57 -7.33 -17.66 -30.48
CA SER A 57 -7.96 -16.95 -31.59
C SER A 57 -6.86 -16.30 -32.43
N ASP A 58 -6.37 -17.07 -33.40
CA ASP A 58 -5.39 -16.65 -34.40
C ASP A 58 -5.67 -15.23 -34.92
N THR A 59 -4.68 -14.34 -34.80
CA THR A 59 -4.47 -13.26 -35.77
C THR A 59 -3.05 -12.74 -35.61
N SER A 60 -2.28 -12.83 -36.71
CA SER A 60 -0.91 -12.36 -36.88
C SER A 60 -0.63 -11.00 -36.22
N LEU A 61 0.38 -10.91 -35.36
CA LEU A 61 1.09 -9.66 -35.09
C LEU A 61 2.54 -9.99 -34.67
N ASP A 62 3.45 -9.32 -35.36
CA ASP A 62 4.90 -9.47 -35.49
C ASP A 62 5.70 -10.09 -34.34
N ALA A 63 6.54 -11.07 -34.70
CA ALA A 63 7.62 -11.61 -33.89
C ALA A 63 8.84 -10.67 -33.85
N ASN A 64 8.65 -9.41 -33.43
CA ASN A 64 9.75 -8.44 -33.31
C ASN A 64 9.84 -7.69 -31.97
N ASP A 65 8.93 -7.91 -31.02
CA ASP A 65 8.93 -7.19 -29.72
C ASP A 65 9.41 -8.04 -28.53
N MET A 66 9.92 -9.25 -28.76
CA MET A 66 10.38 -10.18 -27.70
C MET A 66 11.89 -10.13 -27.42
N GLU A 67 12.62 -9.11 -27.88
CA GLU A 67 14.02 -8.88 -27.42
C GLU A 67 14.13 -7.82 -26.31
N SER A 68 13.11 -6.98 -26.08
CA SER A 68 13.21 -5.85 -25.16
C SER A 68 13.00 -6.20 -23.68
N LEU A 69 12.61 -7.43 -23.34
CA LEU A 69 12.32 -7.84 -21.95
C LEU A 69 13.39 -8.73 -21.30
N LEU A 70 14.50 -9.01 -22.00
CA LEU A 70 15.63 -9.77 -21.45
C LEU A 70 16.71 -8.88 -20.80
N LEU A 71 16.52 -7.55 -20.73
CA LEU A 71 17.54 -6.65 -20.19
C LEU A 71 17.02 -5.77 -19.04
N ALA A 72 16.72 -6.39 -17.91
CA ALA A 72 16.81 -5.74 -16.59
C ALA A 72 16.92 -6.83 -15.50
N THR A 73 18.06 -7.52 -15.48
CA THR A 73 18.58 -8.16 -14.27
C THR A 73 19.10 -7.12 -13.30
#